data_AF-A0A7X7DW87-F1
#
_entry.id   AF-A0A7X7DW87-F1
#
_cell.length_a   1.000
_cell.length_b   1.000
_cell.length_c   1.000
_cell.angle_alpha   90.00
_cell.angle_beta   90.00
_cell.angle_gamma   90.00
#
_symmetry.space_group_name_H-M   'P 1'
#
loop_
_entity.id
_entity.type
_entity.pdbx_description
1 polymer ?
#
loop_
_entity_poly.entity_id
_entity_poly.type
_entity_poly.pdbx_seq_one_letter_code
_entity_poly.pdbx_strand_id
1 'polypeptide(L)'
;MQTKLFSFADGNIPPPTSDAHITCVNETNVADVLDFQPPHYVDTFRRFLQQGDVGYYAYLDGKCCHRSWLQKGPKWVAINSFVQMKLGSNEGYIHYCETSSQARGKSIYPSVLSRIVEENKNLDNIFICVDAENAPSIRGVEKAGFRERERVEVRRILKIPLYRVFASSSSHRESRRSYRAFWPLVRRSLGLCRRLLAKALRPRRKTDGSA
;
A
#
# COMPACT_ATOMS: atom_id res chain seq x y z
N MET A 1 5.65 1.86 -14.62
CA MET A 1 4.62 1.86 -13.55
C MET A 1 5.05 2.86 -12.51
N GLN A 2 4.15 3.75 -12.10
CA GLN A 2 4.41 4.76 -11.08
C GLN A 2 3.38 4.61 -9.96
N THR A 3 3.84 4.57 -8.72
CA THR A 3 3.01 4.47 -7.52
C THR A 3 3.22 5.71 -6.68
N LYS A 4 2.14 6.32 -6.21
CA LYS A 4 2.16 7.41 -5.24
C LYS A 4 1.96 6.84 -3.85
N LEU A 5 2.83 7.20 -2.92
CA LEU A 5 2.69 6.91 -1.50
C LEU A 5 2.10 8.13 -0.80
N PHE A 6 0.98 7.92 -0.13
CA PHE A 6 0.33 8.90 0.72
C PHE A 6 0.50 8.52 2.18
N SER A 7 0.46 9.53 3.05
CA SER A 7 0.40 9.32 4.50
C SER A 7 -0.63 10.21 5.16
N PHE A 8 -1.17 9.70 6.26
CA PHE A 8 -1.82 10.48 7.30
C PHE A 8 -0.92 10.44 8.54
N ALA A 9 -0.59 11.59 9.12
CA ALA A 9 0.29 11.69 10.30
C ALA A 9 -0.39 12.54 11.36
N ASP A 10 -0.77 13.75 10.99
CA ASP A 10 -1.51 14.68 11.85
C ASP A 10 -2.42 15.53 10.96
N GLY A 11 -3.70 15.62 11.32
CA GLY A 11 -4.68 16.37 10.56
C GLY A 11 -6.09 16.22 11.12
N ASN A 12 -6.94 17.17 10.79
CA ASN A 12 -8.36 17.04 11.06
C ASN A 12 -8.91 15.88 10.22
N ILE A 13 -9.51 14.88 10.86
CA ILE A 13 -10.12 13.73 10.18
C ILE A 13 -11.44 14.24 9.59
N PRO A 14 -11.59 14.25 8.26
CA PRO A 14 -12.83 14.70 7.65
C PRO A 14 -13.96 13.77 8.10
N PRO A 15 -15.13 14.31 8.51
CA PRO A 15 -16.24 13.48 8.92
C PRO A 15 -16.67 12.55 7.76
N PRO A 16 -17.11 11.32 8.06
CA PRO A 16 -17.65 10.44 7.02
C PRO A 16 -18.85 11.12 6.37
N THR A 17 -18.92 11.05 5.04
CA THR A 17 -19.97 11.70 4.24
C THR A 17 -20.83 10.69 3.49
N SER A 18 -20.62 9.40 3.75
CA SER A 18 -21.34 8.31 3.10
C SER A 18 -22.40 7.74 4.02
N ASP A 19 -23.53 7.35 3.45
CA ASP A 19 -24.61 6.65 4.15
C ASP A 19 -24.28 5.16 4.40
N ALA A 20 -23.16 4.66 3.87
CA ALA A 20 -22.78 3.27 4.05
C ALA A 20 -22.43 2.97 5.52
N HIS A 21 -22.93 1.84 6.02
CA HIS A 21 -22.58 1.35 7.35
C HIS A 21 -21.20 0.70 7.31
N ILE A 22 -20.25 1.23 8.08
CA ILE A 22 -18.86 0.74 8.11
C ILE A 22 -18.66 -0.10 9.37
N THR A 23 -18.10 -1.30 9.22
CA THR A 23 -17.81 -2.20 10.34
C THR A 23 -16.50 -2.95 10.14
N CYS A 24 -15.89 -3.39 11.25
CA CYS A 24 -14.70 -4.21 11.24
C CYS A 24 -15.02 -5.63 10.75
N VAL A 25 -14.07 -6.21 10.02
CA VAL A 25 -14.14 -7.60 9.57
C VAL A 25 -13.77 -8.53 10.72
N ASN A 26 -14.50 -9.62 10.86
CA ASN A 26 -14.29 -10.68 11.84
C ASN A 26 -14.73 -12.04 11.25
N GLU A 27 -14.61 -13.11 12.02
CA GLU A 27 -14.93 -14.46 11.55
C GLU A 27 -16.41 -14.64 11.15
N THR A 28 -17.34 -13.85 11.70
CA THR A 28 -18.77 -13.97 11.40
C THR A 28 -19.19 -13.23 10.14
N ASN A 29 -18.45 -12.19 9.71
CA ASN A 29 -18.78 -11.39 8.53
C ASN A 29 -17.74 -11.43 7.40
N VAL A 30 -16.62 -12.14 7.55
CA VAL A 30 -15.55 -12.22 6.52
C VAL A 30 -16.04 -12.77 5.18
N ALA A 31 -17.10 -13.59 5.20
CA ALA A 31 -17.72 -14.13 3.99
C ALA A 31 -18.56 -13.09 3.22
N ASP A 32 -18.92 -11.96 3.82
CA ASP A 32 -19.81 -10.97 3.20
C ASP A 32 -19.15 -10.31 1.98
N VAL A 33 -17.82 -10.38 1.85
CA VAL A 33 -17.12 -9.95 0.64
C VAL A 33 -17.61 -10.66 -0.63
N LEU A 34 -18.23 -11.84 -0.51
CA LEU A 34 -18.82 -12.58 -1.62
C LEU A 34 -19.92 -11.80 -2.35
N ASP A 35 -20.47 -10.76 -1.74
CA ASP A 35 -21.44 -9.87 -2.39
C ASP A 35 -20.88 -9.19 -3.65
N PHE A 36 -19.56 -9.01 -3.76
CA PHE A 36 -18.93 -8.40 -4.95
C PHE A 36 -17.55 -8.96 -5.33
N GLN A 37 -17.02 -9.93 -4.59
CA GLN A 37 -15.71 -10.53 -4.84
C GLN A 37 -15.80 -12.05 -5.00
N PRO A 38 -14.89 -12.67 -5.77
CA PRO A 38 -14.85 -14.11 -5.91
C PRO A 38 -14.44 -14.84 -4.61
N PRO A 39 -14.79 -16.14 -4.45
CA PRO A 39 -14.62 -16.87 -3.20
C PRO A 39 -13.22 -16.93 -2.59
N HIS A 40 -12.17 -16.89 -3.42
CA HIS A 40 -10.79 -16.96 -2.93
C HIS A 40 -10.39 -15.78 -2.01
N TYR A 41 -11.14 -14.69 -2.03
CA TYR A 41 -10.92 -13.58 -1.11
C TYR A 41 -11.26 -13.93 0.33
N VAL A 42 -12.25 -14.80 0.58
CA VAL A 42 -12.62 -15.21 1.94
C VAL A 42 -11.42 -15.89 2.63
N ASP A 43 -10.77 -16.82 1.96
CA ASP A 43 -9.58 -17.51 2.49
C ASP A 43 -8.39 -16.57 2.65
N THR A 44 -8.28 -15.57 1.78
CA THR A 44 -7.25 -14.52 1.91
C THR A 44 -7.50 -13.65 3.14
N PHE A 45 -8.75 -13.29 3.40
CA PHE A 45 -9.12 -12.42 4.50
C PHE A 45 -9.14 -13.12 5.85
N ARG A 46 -9.50 -14.40 5.92
CA ARG A 46 -9.26 -15.22 7.11
C ARG A 46 -7.77 -15.27 7.48
N ARG A 47 -6.89 -15.42 6.49
CA ARG A 47 -5.43 -15.36 6.75
C ARG A 47 -4.98 -14.00 7.26
N PHE A 48 -5.57 -12.91 6.78
CA PHE A 48 -5.28 -11.56 7.29
C PHE A 48 -5.72 -11.41 8.75
N LEU A 49 -6.93 -11.87 9.11
CA LEU A 49 -7.39 -11.90 10.50
C LEU A 49 -6.44 -12.69 11.41
N GLN A 50 -6.02 -13.89 10.97
CA GLN A 50 -5.06 -14.73 11.71
C GLN A 50 -3.69 -14.07 11.90
N GLN A 51 -3.29 -13.18 10.99
CA GLN A 51 -2.04 -12.40 11.07
C GLN A 51 -2.17 -11.14 11.94
N GLY A 52 -3.37 -10.84 12.45
CA GLY A 52 -3.66 -9.64 13.21
C GLY A 52 -3.85 -8.38 12.34
N ASP A 53 -4.06 -8.54 11.03
CA ASP A 53 -4.47 -7.42 10.18
C ASP A 53 -5.95 -7.08 10.44
N VAL A 54 -6.29 -5.80 10.33
CA VAL A 54 -7.64 -5.31 10.62
C VAL A 54 -8.37 -5.01 9.32
N GLY A 55 -9.46 -5.72 9.05
CA GLY A 55 -10.30 -5.49 7.89
C GLY A 55 -11.44 -4.52 8.18
N TYR A 56 -11.86 -3.79 7.15
CA TYR A 56 -13.00 -2.88 7.19
C TYR A 56 -13.89 -3.14 5.98
N TYR A 57 -15.19 -3.36 6.23
CA TYR A 57 -16.22 -3.43 5.21
C TYR A 57 -17.16 -2.23 5.30
N ALA A 58 -17.74 -1.86 4.16
CA ALA A 58 -18.86 -0.93 4.11
C ALA A 58 -20.05 -1.61 3.43
N TYR A 59 -21.23 -1.43 4.04
CA TYR A 59 -22.48 -2.00 3.59
C TYR A 59 -23.40 -0.90 3.08
N LEU A 60 -24.02 -1.17 1.93
CA LEU A 60 -25.09 -0.34 1.39
C LEU A 60 -26.29 -1.26 1.11
N ASP A 61 -27.46 -0.90 1.63
CA ASP A 61 -28.69 -1.70 1.51
C ASP A 61 -28.49 -3.15 1.99
N GLY A 62 -27.74 -3.33 3.07
CA GLY A 62 -27.44 -4.64 3.67
C GLY A 62 -26.41 -5.48 2.92
N LYS A 63 -25.84 -5.01 1.81
CA LYS A 63 -24.82 -5.73 1.03
C LYS A 63 -23.43 -5.12 1.19
N CYS A 64 -22.42 -5.96 1.36
CA CYS A 64 -21.04 -5.53 1.37
C CYS A 64 -20.66 -4.98 -0.01
N CYS A 65 -20.16 -3.75 -0.02
CA CYS A 65 -19.86 -3.03 -1.26
C CYS A 65 -18.46 -2.40 -1.26
N HIS A 66 -17.73 -2.51 -0.14
CA HIS A 66 -16.36 -2.04 -0.01
C HIS A 66 -15.55 -2.94 0.89
N ARG A 67 -14.25 -3.03 0.59
CA ARG A 67 -13.25 -3.68 1.45
C ARG A 67 -11.98 -2.85 1.52
N SER A 68 -11.34 -2.84 2.68
CA SER A 68 -9.98 -2.33 2.90
C SER A 68 -9.36 -3.00 4.12
N TRP A 69 -8.04 -3.12 4.13
CA TRP A 69 -7.31 -3.80 5.20
C TRP A 69 -6.18 -2.92 5.72
N LEU A 70 -5.91 -2.99 7.02
CA LEU A 70 -4.83 -2.29 7.70
C LEU A 70 -3.82 -3.29 8.26
N GLN A 71 -2.58 -3.10 7.86
CA GLN A 71 -1.41 -3.82 8.36
C GLN A 71 -0.64 -2.94 9.35
N LYS A 72 -0.39 -3.42 10.57
CA LYS A 72 0.44 -2.71 11.55
C LYS A 72 1.89 -3.20 11.51
N GLY A 73 2.84 -2.28 11.71
CA GLY A 73 4.26 -2.61 11.80
C GLY A 73 4.66 -3.19 13.17
N PRO A 74 5.95 -3.55 13.34
CA PRO A 74 7.03 -3.43 12.36
C PRO A 74 7.06 -4.62 11.38
N LYS A 75 6.87 -4.38 10.08
CA LYS A 75 6.98 -5.41 9.03
C LYS A 75 7.26 -4.82 7.65
N TRP A 76 7.62 -5.68 6.70
CA TRP A 76 7.76 -5.30 5.30
C TRP A 76 6.42 -5.45 4.59
N VAL A 77 5.92 -4.36 4.00
CA VAL A 77 4.68 -4.34 3.23
C VAL A 77 4.96 -4.12 1.76
N ALA A 78 4.20 -4.80 0.89
CA ALA A 78 4.30 -4.60 -0.55
C ALA A 78 3.53 -3.33 -0.95
N ILE A 79 4.24 -2.33 -1.47
CA ILE A 79 3.64 -1.08 -1.95
C ILE A 79 3.24 -1.18 -3.43
N ASN A 80 3.87 -2.10 -4.17
CA ASN A 80 3.47 -2.56 -5.48
C ASN A 80 4.11 -3.93 -5.76
N SER A 81 3.94 -4.48 -6.97
CA SER A 81 4.44 -5.80 -7.34
C SER A 81 5.97 -5.97 -7.31
N PHE A 82 6.73 -4.86 -7.26
CA PHE A 82 8.20 -4.86 -7.38
C PHE A 82 8.93 -4.25 -6.19
N VAL A 83 8.22 -3.59 -5.27
CA VAL A 83 8.85 -2.84 -4.18
C VAL A 83 8.13 -3.09 -2.86
N GLN A 84 8.92 -3.27 -1.82
CA GLN A 84 8.47 -3.31 -0.43
C GLN A 84 9.00 -2.12 0.35
N MET A 85 8.19 -1.65 1.29
CA MET A 85 8.50 -0.62 2.26
C MET A 85 8.53 -1.23 3.66
N LYS A 86 9.48 -0.83 4.50
CA LYS A 86 9.50 -1.21 5.91
C LYS A 86 8.60 -0.26 6.71
N LEU A 87 7.64 -0.81 7.45
CA LEU A 87 6.88 -0.09 8.47
C LEU A 87 7.65 -0.07 9.79
N GLY A 88 7.64 1.09 10.45
CA GLY A 88 8.04 1.26 11.85
C GLY A 88 7.07 0.59 12.82
N SER A 89 7.42 0.53 14.10
CA SER A 89 6.64 -0.15 15.13
C SER A 89 5.29 0.48 15.44
N ASN A 90 5.13 1.79 15.21
CA ASN A 90 3.87 2.51 15.42
C ASN A 90 3.30 3.05 14.10
N GLU A 91 3.46 2.29 13.01
CA GLU A 91 2.98 2.68 11.69
C GLU A 91 1.99 1.67 11.11
N GLY A 92 1.06 2.17 10.29
CA GLY A 92 0.05 1.38 9.59
C GLY A 92 0.19 1.47 8.08
N TYR A 93 -0.23 0.44 7.35
CA TYR A 93 -0.35 0.46 5.89
C TYR A 93 -1.70 -0.10 5.45
N ILE A 94 -2.44 0.71 4.70
CA ILE A 94 -3.73 0.34 4.13
C ILE A 94 -3.49 -0.34 2.77
N HIS A 95 -4.09 -1.52 2.59
CA HIS A 95 -4.02 -2.30 1.37
C HIS A 95 -5.37 -2.96 1.06
N TYR A 96 -5.47 -3.62 -0.11
CA TYR A 96 -6.67 -4.36 -0.53
C TYR A 96 -7.94 -3.49 -0.52
N CYS A 97 -7.81 -2.22 -0.91
CA CYS A 97 -8.94 -1.30 -1.06
C CYS A 97 -9.70 -1.57 -2.36
N GLU A 98 -11.01 -1.82 -2.28
CA GLU A 98 -11.86 -1.90 -3.45
C GLU A 98 -13.31 -1.56 -3.12
N THR A 99 -13.95 -0.79 -4.01
CA THR A 99 -15.39 -0.51 -3.96
C THR A 99 -16.06 -1.13 -5.17
N SER A 100 -17.14 -1.88 -4.93
CA SER A 100 -18.03 -2.41 -5.97
C SER A 100 -18.41 -1.31 -6.96
N SER A 101 -18.44 -1.65 -8.25
CA SER A 101 -18.74 -0.69 -9.32
C SER A 101 -20.08 0.03 -9.09
N GLN A 102 -21.07 -0.68 -8.56
CA GLN A 102 -22.42 -0.17 -8.27
C GLN A 102 -22.47 0.83 -7.11
N ALA A 103 -21.43 0.87 -6.27
CA ALA A 103 -21.36 1.70 -5.07
C ALA A 103 -20.35 2.86 -5.19
N ARG A 104 -19.68 2.99 -6.35
CA ARG A 104 -18.74 4.10 -6.62
C ARG A 104 -19.47 5.44 -6.69
N GLY A 105 -18.75 6.52 -6.42
CA GLY A 105 -19.29 7.88 -6.40
C GLY A 105 -20.04 8.26 -5.13
N LYS A 106 -20.34 7.32 -4.23
CA LYS A 106 -21.08 7.54 -2.97
C LYS A 106 -20.22 7.89 -1.76
N SER A 107 -18.99 8.38 -1.99
CA SER A 107 -18.00 8.72 -0.94
C SER A 107 -17.67 7.58 0.06
N ILE A 108 -17.91 6.33 -0.30
CA ILE A 108 -17.67 5.16 0.58
C ILE A 108 -16.19 5.00 0.88
N TYR A 109 -15.36 4.91 -0.16
CA TYR A 109 -13.91 4.77 -0.02
C TYR A 109 -13.27 5.82 0.91
N PRO A 110 -13.43 7.15 0.69
CA PRO A 110 -12.90 8.14 1.61
C PRO A 110 -13.47 8.01 3.04
N SER A 111 -14.75 7.68 3.20
CA SER A 111 -15.36 7.52 4.53
C SER A 111 -14.77 6.34 5.30
N VAL A 112 -14.48 5.23 4.61
CA VAL A 112 -13.79 4.07 5.19
C VAL A 112 -12.35 4.43 5.58
N LEU A 113 -11.62 5.16 4.73
CA LEU A 113 -10.28 5.63 5.07
C LEU A 113 -10.29 6.54 6.31
N SER A 114 -11.22 7.50 6.40
CA SER A 114 -11.39 8.34 7.60
C SER A 114 -11.66 7.49 8.84
N ARG A 115 -12.50 6.45 8.73
CA ARG A 115 -12.80 5.53 9.84
C ARG A 115 -11.55 4.75 10.29
N ILE A 116 -10.75 4.25 9.35
CA ILE A 116 -9.48 3.57 9.66
C ILE A 116 -8.56 4.50 10.44
N VAL A 117 -8.44 5.76 10.01
CA VAL A 117 -7.59 6.74 10.67
C VAL A 117 -8.10 7.06 12.09
N GLU A 118 -9.39 7.31 12.26
CA GLU A 118 -9.98 7.63 13.58
C GLU A 118 -9.75 6.49 14.58
N GLU A 119 -10.00 5.24 14.19
CA GLU A 119 -9.82 4.08 15.07
C GLU A 119 -8.34 3.75 15.35
N ASN A 120 -7.42 4.29 14.56
CA ASN A 120 -5.99 4.03 14.68
C ASN A 120 -5.18 5.32 14.86
N LYS A 121 -5.79 6.35 15.47
CA LYS A 121 -5.16 7.66 15.73
C LYS A 121 -3.96 7.61 16.68
N ASN A 122 -3.75 6.48 17.35
CA ASN A 122 -2.57 6.23 18.17
C ASN A 122 -1.32 5.84 17.35
N LEU A 123 -1.45 5.59 16.04
CA LEU A 123 -0.34 5.34 15.15
C LEU A 123 0.31 6.66 14.72
N ASP A 124 1.64 6.69 14.64
CA ASP A 124 2.39 7.88 14.23
C ASP A 124 2.09 8.25 12.76
N ASN A 125 1.94 7.23 11.92
CA ASN A 125 1.64 7.40 10.50
C ASN A 125 0.84 6.21 9.96
N ILE A 126 -0.13 6.51 9.09
CA ILE A 126 -0.85 5.52 8.28
C ILE A 126 -0.57 5.79 6.81
N PHE A 127 -0.10 4.77 6.10
CA PHE A 127 0.30 4.85 4.70
C PHE A 127 -0.72 4.19 3.78
N ILE A 128 -0.82 4.69 2.55
CA ILE A 128 -1.54 4.03 1.47
C ILE A 128 -0.86 4.30 0.14
N CYS A 129 -0.82 3.30 -0.74
CA CYS A 129 -0.29 3.45 -2.08
C CYS A 129 -1.41 3.42 -3.12
N VAL A 130 -1.28 4.30 -4.11
CA VAL A 130 -2.20 4.39 -5.24
C VAL A 130 -1.39 4.43 -6.53
N ASP A 131 -1.88 3.77 -7.58
CA ASP A 131 -1.31 3.94 -8.91
C ASP A 131 -1.43 5.41 -9.34
N ALA A 132 -0.37 5.98 -9.92
CA ALA A 132 -0.34 7.39 -10.30
C ALA A 132 -1.40 7.75 -11.36
N GLU A 133 -1.89 6.77 -12.13
CA GLU A 133 -2.91 6.95 -13.15
C GLU A 133 -4.35 6.79 -12.60
N ASN A 134 -4.50 6.31 -11.35
CA ASN A 134 -5.80 6.09 -10.73
C ASN A 134 -6.32 7.37 -10.04
N ALA A 135 -6.73 8.33 -10.87
CA ALA A 135 -7.28 9.61 -10.41
C ALA A 135 -8.47 9.49 -9.43
N PRO A 136 -9.43 8.55 -9.59
CA PRO A 136 -10.49 8.35 -8.61
C PRO A 136 -9.99 7.98 -7.22
N SER A 137 -9.03 7.05 -7.12
CA SER A 137 -8.46 6.65 -5.83
C SER A 137 -7.61 7.76 -5.22
N ILE A 138 -6.84 8.51 -6.03
CA ILE A 138 -6.07 9.68 -5.56
C ILE A 138 -7.01 10.69 -4.89
N ARG A 139 -8.10 11.08 -5.56
CA ARG A 139 -9.09 12.01 -5.00
C ARG A 139 -9.75 11.46 -3.74
N GLY A 140 -10.02 10.15 -3.69
CA GLY A 140 -10.57 9.50 -2.50
C GLY A 140 -9.62 9.55 -1.31
N VAL A 141 -8.34 9.28 -1.52
CA VAL A 141 -7.29 9.35 -0.50
C VAL A 141 -7.11 10.78 0.00
N GLU A 142 -7.03 11.75 -0.91
CA GLU A 142 -6.91 13.17 -0.55
C GLU A 142 -8.15 13.69 0.20
N LYS A 143 -9.37 13.28 -0.22
CA LYS A 143 -10.61 13.63 0.48
C LYS A 143 -10.66 13.07 1.91
N ALA A 144 -9.98 11.96 2.18
CA ALA A 144 -9.81 11.41 3.53
C ALA A 144 -8.70 12.10 4.35
N GLY A 145 -8.07 13.16 3.82
CA GLY A 145 -7.06 13.96 4.50
C GLY A 145 -5.62 13.46 4.35
N PHE A 146 -5.39 12.38 3.60
CA PHE A 146 -4.04 11.90 3.32
C PHE A 146 -3.31 12.86 2.38
N ARG A 147 -1.98 12.95 2.55
CA ARG A 147 -1.12 13.81 1.72
C ARG A 147 -0.06 12.98 1.01
N GLU A 148 0.22 13.33 -0.24
CA GLU A 148 1.27 12.69 -1.02
C GLU A 148 2.64 12.95 -0.34
N ARG A 149 3.37 11.87 -0.06
CA ARG A 149 4.71 11.90 0.56
C ARG A 149 5.79 11.64 -0.47
N GLU A 150 5.62 10.58 -1.25
CA GLU A 150 6.67 10.03 -2.11
C GLU A 150 6.06 9.43 -3.38
N ARG A 151 6.88 9.31 -4.43
CA ARG A 151 6.57 8.57 -5.65
C ARG A 151 7.60 7.47 -5.87
N VAL A 152 7.13 6.30 -6.23
CA VAL A 152 7.98 5.15 -6.59
C VAL A 152 7.76 4.85 -8.06
N GLU A 153 8.80 5.01 -8.86
CA GLU A 153 8.80 4.67 -10.27
C GLU A 153 9.55 3.35 -10.47
N VAL A 154 8.93 2.41 -11.17
CA VAL A 154 9.55 1.14 -11.57
C VAL A 154 9.71 1.11 -13.08
N ARG A 155 10.96 0.98 -13.53
CA ARG A 155 11.34 0.77 -14.93
C ARG A 155 11.94 -0.63 -15.10
N ARG A 156 11.64 -1.28 -16.22
CA ARG A 156 12.28 -2.55 -16.58
C ARG A 156 13.40 -2.26 -17.56
N ILE A 157 14.63 -2.58 -17.17
CA ILE A 157 15.79 -2.57 -18.07
C ILE A 157 16.27 -4.02 -18.16
N LEU A 158 16.32 -4.58 -19.37
CA LEU A 158 16.75 -5.97 -19.61
C LEU A 158 16.06 -7.01 -18.69
N LYS A 159 14.73 -6.88 -18.52
CA LYS A 159 13.88 -7.71 -17.62
C LYS A 159 14.19 -7.58 -16.11
N ILE A 160 15.12 -6.73 -15.71
CA ILE A 160 15.41 -6.41 -14.32
C ILE A 160 14.56 -5.18 -13.94
N PRO A 161 13.63 -5.27 -12.97
CA PRO A 161 12.96 -4.10 -12.45
C PRO A 161 13.93 -3.28 -11.61
N LEU A 162 14.14 -2.04 -12.02
CA LEU A 162 14.83 -1.02 -11.27
C LEU A 162 13.79 -0.05 -10.74
N TYR A 163 13.93 0.35 -9.47
CA TYR A 163 13.04 1.32 -8.85
C TYR A 163 13.79 2.59 -8.47
N ARG A 164 13.07 3.71 -8.52
CA ARG A 164 13.53 5.00 -8.02
C ARG A 164 12.44 5.58 -7.13
N VAL A 165 12.86 6.12 -5.98
CA VAL A 165 11.99 6.81 -5.04
C VAL A 165 12.25 8.30 -5.16
N PHE A 166 11.19 9.09 -5.22
CA PHE A 166 11.22 10.54 -5.27
C PHE A 166 10.43 11.06 -4.07
N ALA A 167 10.99 12.03 -3.35
CA ALA A 167 10.21 12.80 -2.39
C ALA A 167 9.21 13.70 -3.15
N SER A 168 8.00 13.86 -2.62
CA SER A 168 7.09 14.89 -3.10
C SER A 168 7.63 16.27 -2.71
N SER A 169 7.52 17.24 -3.60
CA SER A 169 7.92 18.64 -3.36
C SER A 169 7.17 19.29 -2.18
N SER A 170 6.03 18.72 -1.78
CA SER A 170 5.21 19.18 -0.64
C SER A 170 5.65 18.62 0.73
N SER A 171 6.67 17.74 0.79
CA SER A 171 7.11 17.09 2.03
C SER A 171 8.41 17.72 2.56
N HIS A 172 8.30 18.61 3.56
CA HIS A 172 9.46 19.22 4.25
C HIS A 172 10.22 18.28 5.20
N ARG A 173 9.85 16.99 5.29
CA ARG A 173 10.56 16.01 6.12
C ARG A 173 11.20 14.97 5.22
N GLU A 174 12.53 14.96 5.20
CA GLU A 174 13.34 13.95 4.49
C GLU A 174 13.05 12.57 5.11
N SER A 175 12.15 11.83 4.47
CA SER A 175 11.79 10.47 4.87
C SER A 175 12.86 9.51 4.35
N ARG A 176 13.83 9.16 5.20
CA ARG A 176 14.75 8.02 4.94
C ARG A 176 14.03 6.69 5.19
N ARG A 177 12.92 6.43 4.50
CA ARG A 177 12.26 5.12 4.56
C ARG A 177 13.12 4.05 3.92
N SER A 178 13.10 2.86 4.52
CA SER A 178 13.80 1.70 3.98
C SER A 178 12.94 1.02 2.91
N TYR A 179 13.44 1.05 1.68
CA TYR A 179 12.85 0.35 0.54
C TYR A 179 13.72 -0.82 0.13
N ARG A 180 13.09 -1.89 -0.37
CA ARG A 180 13.79 -2.97 -1.05
C ARG A 180 12.99 -3.43 -2.26
N ALA A 181 13.69 -3.93 -3.26
CA ALA A 181 13.02 -4.61 -4.35
C ALA A 181 12.41 -5.94 -3.87
N PHE A 182 11.27 -6.27 -4.45
CA PHE A 182 10.45 -7.43 -4.16
C PHE A 182 10.27 -8.22 -5.45
N TRP A 183 10.78 -9.45 -5.46
CA TRP A 183 10.64 -10.37 -6.59
C TRP A 183 9.89 -11.62 -6.14
N PRO A 184 8.56 -11.67 -6.35
CA PRO A 184 7.76 -12.84 -6.00
C PRO A 184 8.26 -14.13 -6.67
N LEU A 185 8.83 -14.03 -7.88
CA LEU A 185 9.13 -15.18 -8.76
C LEU A 185 10.61 -15.56 -8.87
N VAL A 186 11.56 -14.75 -8.38
CA VAL A 186 13.00 -14.99 -8.64
C VAL A 186 13.69 -15.76 -7.50
N ARG A 187 12.97 -16.09 -6.42
CA ARG A 187 13.52 -16.93 -5.33
C ARG A 187 13.93 -18.35 -5.78
N ARG A 188 13.44 -18.86 -6.92
CA ARG A 188 13.82 -20.19 -7.45
C ARG A 188 15.01 -20.19 -8.41
N SER A 189 15.48 -19.04 -8.91
CA SER A 189 16.50 -18.99 -9.98
C SER A 189 17.75 -18.14 -9.65
N LEU A 190 17.83 -17.54 -8.47
CA LEU A 190 18.89 -16.58 -8.07
C LEU A 190 20.26 -17.19 -7.68
N GLY A 191 20.48 -18.49 -7.85
CA GLY A 191 21.81 -19.10 -7.64
C GLY A 191 22.85 -18.57 -8.64
N LEU A 192 22.43 -18.27 -9.88
CA LEU A 192 23.33 -17.85 -10.96
C LEU A 192 23.54 -16.32 -11.03
N CYS A 193 22.49 -15.53 -10.80
CA CYS A 193 22.54 -14.07 -11.00
C CYS A 193 23.37 -13.30 -9.95
N ARG A 194 23.54 -13.85 -8.73
CA ARG A 194 24.38 -13.22 -7.69
C ARG A 194 25.85 -13.11 -8.11
N ARG A 195 26.39 -14.10 -8.85
CA ARG A 195 27.79 -14.10 -9.30
C ARG A 195 28.05 -13.10 -10.43
N LEU A 196 27.05 -12.87 -11.29
CA LEU A 196 27.18 -11.94 -12.41
C LEU A 196 27.04 -10.47 -11.95
N LEU A 197 26.13 -10.16 -11.03
CA LEU A 197 26.03 -8.81 -10.47
C LEU A 197 27.27 -8.42 -9.64
N ALA A 198 27.87 -9.35 -8.89
CA ALA A 198 29.10 -9.09 -8.13
C ALA A 198 30.33 -8.83 -9.03
N LYS A 199 30.34 -9.33 -10.28
CA LYS A 199 31.39 -9.03 -11.26
C LYS A 199 31.16 -7.68 -11.96
N ALA A 200 29.91 -7.30 -12.22
CA ALA A 200 29.57 -6.04 -12.90
C ALA A 200 29.73 -4.79 -12.00
N LEU A 201 29.68 -4.94 -10.68
CA LEU A 201 29.79 -3.83 -9.72
C LEU A 201 31.19 -3.63 -9.12
N ARG A 202 32.23 -4.32 -9.63
CA ARG A 202 33.62 -4.02 -9.23
C ARG A 202 34.08 -2.74 -9.96
N PRO A 203 34.49 -1.68 -9.24
CA PRO A 203 35.08 -0.51 -9.88
C PRO A 203 36.36 -0.93 -10.61
N ARG A 204 36.50 -0.50 -11.88
CA ARG A 204 37.75 -0.63 -12.64
C ARG A 204 38.84 0.11 -11.87
N ARG A 205 39.89 -0.60 -11.43
CA ARG A 205 41.14 0.04 -10.98
C ARG A 205 41.64 0.89 -12.14
N LYS A 206 41.86 2.19 -11.88
CA LYS A 206 42.68 3.03 -12.76
C LYS A 206 44.06 2.37 -12.81
N THR A 207 44.51 2.01 -14.00
CA THR A 207 45.91 1.72 -14.26
C THR A 207 46.62 3.07 -14.28
N ASP A 208 47.49 3.30 -13.30
CA ASP A 208 48.41 4.43 -13.30
C ASP A 208 49.34 4.29 -14.52
N GLY A 209 49.31 5.29 -15.39
CA GLY A 209 50.23 5.43 -16.50
C GLY A 209 51.49 6.15 -16.01
N SER A 210 52.59 5.41 -15.90
CA SER A 210 53.94 5.93 -15.76
C SER A 210 54.70 5.70 -17.06
N ALA A 211 55.01 6.79 -17.76
CA ALA A 211 56.20 6.99 -18.61
C ALA A 211 56.22 8.46 -19.04
#